data_AF-A3J5I3-F1
#
_entry.id   AF-A3J5I3-F1
#
_cell.length_a   1.000
_cell.length_b   1.000
_cell.length_c   1.000
_cell.angle_alpha   90.00
_cell.angle_beta   90.00
_cell.angle_gamma   90.00
#
_symmetry.space_group_name_H-M   'P 1'
#
loop_
_entity.id
_entity.type
_entity.pdbx_description
1 polymer ?
#
loop_
_entity_poly.entity_id
_entity_poly.type
_entity_poly.pdbx_seq_one_letter_code
_entity_poly.pdbx_strand_id
1 'polypeptide(L)'
;MKKICIFLFLLSFLSSCKTTNFSKEEIKNTQTSVYKPTREAYAGFVWEKVSGAGIEFWAQRSKDISVGISETLPGAFIEKQVDGSPVALGLVIQVFHLKNQKIEDVFEVLQDDKNWKQSDKCVFHKIACNRKGVTRYELRPSGESLAAYQKQTEEGPVTHTCAIWGSGNSGIRYFEIHESNKNKAIFVEVGQEAPLFDEESIVVK
;
A
#
# COMPACT_ATOMS: atom_id res chain seq x y z
N MET A 1 3.94 4.72 88.33
CA MET A 1 4.64 5.93 88.82
C MET A 1 5.33 6.62 87.64
N LYS A 2 5.21 7.95 87.59
CA LYS A 2 5.78 8.88 86.59
C LYS A 2 7.31 8.85 86.55
N LYS A 3 7.87 9.15 85.38
CA LYS A 3 9.03 10.04 85.07
C LYS A 3 9.41 9.77 83.60
N ILE A 4 9.02 10.57 82.61
CA ILE A 4 9.53 11.92 82.26
C ILE A 4 11.05 11.99 82.37
N CYS A 5 11.72 11.85 81.22
CA CYS A 5 12.95 12.55 80.92
C CYS A 5 12.84 13.12 79.50
N ILE A 6 12.61 14.42 79.50
CA ILE A 6 12.71 15.35 78.37
C ILE A 6 14.20 15.52 78.07
N PHE A 7 14.58 15.45 76.80
CA PHE A 7 15.73 16.22 76.30
C PHE A 7 15.31 17.00 75.06
N LEU A 8 15.52 18.31 75.17
CA LEU A 8 15.14 19.37 74.25
C LEU A 8 16.10 19.46 73.06
N PHE A 9 15.50 19.76 71.90
CA PHE A 9 15.91 20.70 70.84
C PHE A 9 17.34 20.71 70.28
N LEU A 10 17.46 20.56 68.96
CA LEU A 10 17.59 21.66 67.96
C LEU A 10 17.99 21.01 66.59
N LEU A 11 17.08 21.00 65.60
CA LEU A 11 16.93 21.99 64.51
C LEU A 11 17.85 21.74 63.31
N SER A 12 17.27 21.20 62.24
CA SER A 12 17.47 21.76 60.89
C SER A 12 16.39 21.24 59.96
N PHE A 13 15.52 22.17 59.58
CA PHE A 13 14.64 22.12 58.42
C PHE A 13 15.40 21.65 57.18
N LEU A 14 14.77 20.80 56.38
CA LEU A 14 14.56 21.02 54.94
C LEU A 14 13.57 19.95 54.45
N SER A 15 12.32 20.38 54.27
CA SER A 15 11.30 19.64 53.53
C SER A 15 11.73 19.53 52.07
N SER A 16 12.03 18.33 51.60
CA SER A 16 12.03 18.02 50.18
C SER A 16 11.09 16.84 49.96
N CYS A 17 9.90 17.15 49.45
CA CYS A 17 8.99 16.16 48.89
C CYS A 17 9.73 15.38 47.81
N LYS A 18 10.03 14.11 48.08
CA LYS A 18 10.33 13.14 47.03
C LYS A 18 9.04 12.90 46.26
N THR A 19 8.86 13.66 45.17
CA THR A 19 7.90 13.33 44.12
C THR A 19 8.28 11.97 43.56
N THR A 20 7.43 10.99 43.79
CA THR A 20 7.44 9.68 43.14
C THR A 20 7.30 9.88 41.64
N ASN A 21 8.41 9.74 40.92
CA ASN A 21 8.42 9.69 39.46
C ASN A 21 7.77 8.37 39.01
N PHE A 22 6.48 8.42 38.68
CA PHE A 22 5.87 7.44 37.79
C PHE A 22 6.46 7.68 36.39
N SER A 23 7.50 6.93 36.03
CA SER A 23 7.97 6.84 34.65
C SER A 23 6.92 6.10 33.83
N LYS A 24 6.08 6.87 33.16
CA LYS A 24 5.11 6.44 32.18
C LYS A 24 5.77 6.52 30.80
N GLU A 25 6.45 5.47 30.39
CA GLU A 25 6.85 5.27 28.99
C GLU A 25 6.62 3.82 28.57
N GLU A 26 5.34 3.42 28.53
CA GLU A 26 4.89 2.53 27.47
C GLU A 26 4.61 3.39 26.24
N ILE A 27 5.68 3.73 25.51
CA ILE A 27 5.54 4.26 24.16
C ILE A 27 5.24 3.07 23.26
N LYS A 28 4.00 3.05 22.78
CA LYS A 28 3.50 2.22 21.68
C LYS A 28 4.57 2.07 20.62
N ASN A 29 5.02 0.83 20.41
CA ASN A 29 5.76 0.44 19.22
C ASN A 29 4.78 0.46 18.03
N THR A 30 4.44 1.67 17.58
CA THR A 30 3.96 1.87 16.22
C THR A 30 5.18 1.64 15.35
N GLN A 31 5.26 0.48 14.68
CA GLN A 31 6.25 0.23 13.64
C GLN A 31 6.02 1.21 12.48
N THR A 32 6.42 2.47 12.65
CA THR A 32 6.79 3.36 11.56
C THR A 32 8.21 2.98 11.17
N SER A 33 8.37 1.83 10.50
CA SER A 33 9.58 1.63 9.72
C SER A 33 9.54 2.69 8.63
N VAL A 34 10.44 3.66 8.74
CA VAL A 34 10.77 4.62 7.71
C VAL A 34 11.28 3.80 6.53
N TYR A 35 10.37 3.37 5.64
CA TYR A 35 10.72 2.61 4.45
C TYR A 35 11.49 3.56 3.56
N LYS A 36 12.81 3.42 3.50
CA LYS A 36 13.58 3.85 2.34
C LYS A 36 13.27 2.88 1.18
N PRO A 37 13.44 3.30 -0.08
CA PRO A 37 13.32 2.39 -1.22
C PRO A 37 14.17 1.12 -1.01
N THR A 38 13.62 -0.03 -1.39
CA THR A 38 14.25 -1.35 -1.26
C THR A 38 15.34 -1.60 -2.31
N ARG A 39 15.38 -0.78 -3.37
CA ARG A 39 16.28 -0.91 -4.52
C ARG A 39 16.92 0.43 -4.86
N GLU A 40 18.08 0.38 -5.52
CA GLU A 40 18.72 1.59 -6.04
C GLU A 40 17.88 2.22 -7.15
N ALA A 41 18.00 3.54 -7.32
CA ALA A 41 17.37 4.22 -8.45
C ALA A 41 18.10 3.86 -9.75
N TYR A 42 17.35 3.80 -10.85
CA TYR A 42 17.94 3.65 -12.17
C TYR A 42 18.81 4.85 -12.54
N ALA A 43 19.76 4.66 -13.46
CA ALA A 43 20.60 5.74 -13.95
C ALA A 43 19.75 6.89 -14.50
N GLY A 44 19.97 8.11 -14.00
CA GLY A 44 19.20 9.30 -14.37
C GLY A 44 17.86 9.46 -13.63
N PHE A 45 17.53 8.57 -12.70
CA PHE A 45 16.38 8.66 -11.82
C PHE A 45 16.77 8.99 -10.38
N VAL A 46 15.84 9.59 -9.65
CA VAL A 46 15.91 9.79 -8.21
C VAL A 46 14.67 9.24 -7.55
N TRP A 47 14.81 8.74 -6.32
CA TRP A 47 13.69 8.35 -5.49
C TRP A 47 13.03 9.56 -4.86
N GLU A 48 11.70 9.62 -4.93
CA GLU A 48 10.89 10.58 -4.22
C GLU A 48 9.65 9.93 -3.62
N LYS A 49 9.13 10.56 -2.58
CA LYS A 49 7.91 10.12 -1.93
C LYS A 49 6.71 10.70 -2.65
N VAL A 50 5.79 9.84 -3.05
CA VAL A 50 4.52 10.18 -3.67
C VAL A 50 3.40 9.92 -2.66
N SER A 51 2.47 10.85 -2.51
CA SER A 51 1.35 10.74 -1.56
C SER A 51 0.11 11.46 -2.05
N GLY A 52 -1.05 10.85 -1.82
CA GLY A 52 -2.38 11.32 -2.18
C GLY A 52 -3.29 10.13 -2.50
N ALA A 53 -4.57 10.34 -2.82
CA ALA A 53 -5.58 9.30 -3.04
C ALA A 53 -5.72 8.28 -1.88
N GLY A 54 -5.22 8.63 -0.69
CA GLY A 54 -5.14 7.73 0.46
C GLY A 54 -4.03 6.68 0.39
N ILE A 55 -3.00 6.90 -0.42
CA ILE A 55 -1.78 6.08 -0.49
C ILE A 55 -0.53 6.94 -0.32
N GLU A 56 0.56 6.31 0.12
CA GLU A 56 1.92 6.88 0.12
C GLU A 56 2.93 5.80 -0.24
N PHE A 57 3.91 6.12 -1.08
CA PHE A 57 4.94 5.18 -1.51
C PHE A 57 6.16 5.91 -2.08
N TRP A 58 7.24 5.19 -2.33
CA TRP A 58 8.40 5.70 -3.08
C TRP A 58 8.27 5.42 -4.56
N ALA A 59 8.51 6.45 -5.37
CA ALA A 59 8.57 6.38 -6.82
C ALA A 59 9.87 6.96 -7.36
N GLN A 60 10.27 6.50 -8.53
CA GLN A 60 11.39 7.03 -9.28
C GLN A 60 10.91 8.14 -10.20
N ARG A 61 11.67 9.24 -10.25
CA ARG A 61 11.46 10.33 -11.19
C ARG A 61 12.74 10.65 -11.96
N SER A 62 12.57 10.89 -13.25
CA SER A 62 13.59 11.49 -14.13
C SER A 62 13.11 12.85 -14.63
N LYS A 63 13.83 13.45 -15.58
CA LYS A 63 13.40 14.67 -16.26
C LYS A 63 12.10 14.46 -17.07
N ASP A 64 11.94 13.27 -17.65
CA ASP A 64 10.89 13.03 -18.66
C ASP A 64 9.76 12.13 -18.14
N ILE A 65 10.01 11.31 -17.10
CA ILE A 65 9.07 10.31 -16.58
C ILE A 65 8.95 10.44 -15.06
N SER A 66 7.72 10.35 -14.55
CA SER A 66 7.37 10.35 -13.12
C SER A 66 6.19 9.42 -12.83
N VAL A 67 5.86 9.24 -11.56
CA VAL A 67 4.59 8.65 -11.11
C VAL A 67 3.76 9.73 -10.43
N GLY A 68 2.61 10.07 -11.00
CA GLY A 68 1.68 11.07 -10.47
C GLY A 68 0.51 10.45 -9.71
N ILE A 69 -0.20 11.28 -8.93
CA ILE A 69 -1.41 10.90 -8.20
C ILE A 69 -2.63 11.56 -8.85
N SER A 70 -3.73 10.80 -8.92
CA SER A 70 -5.06 11.32 -9.24
C SER A 70 -6.01 11.12 -8.06
N GLU A 71 -6.72 12.18 -7.66
CA GLU A 71 -7.82 12.11 -6.69
C GLU A 71 -9.17 11.84 -7.37
N THR A 72 -9.29 12.16 -8.67
CA THR A 72 -10.54 11.99 -9.43
C THR A 72 -10.72 10.57 -9.92
N LEU A 73 -9.61 9.91 -10.25
CA LEU A 73 -9.51 8.46 -10.43
C LEU A 73 -8.51 7.97 -9.37
N PRO A 74 -8.97 7.77 -8.11
CA PRO A 74 -8.10 7.60 -6.93
C PRO A 74 -6.99 6.59 -7.17
N GLY A 75 -5.75 7.04 -7.25
CA GLY A 75 -4.66 6.15 -7.63
C GLY A 75 -3.41 6.86 -8.12
N ALA A 76 -2.55 6.09 -8.78
CA ALA A 76 -1.29 6.55 -9.33
C ALA A 76 -1.12 6.12 -10.79
N PHE A 77 -0.47 6.98 -11.57
CA PHE A 77 -0.24 6.82 -13.00
C PHE A 77 1.22 7.06 -13.34
N ILE A 78 1.75 6.33 -14.32
CA ILE A 78 2.99 6.74 -14.98
C ILE A 78 2.67 7.97 -15.81
N GLU A 79 3.50 9.00 -15.69
CA GLU A 79 3.37 10.26 -16.41
C GLU A 79 4.62 10.53 -17.23
N LYS A 80 4.42 11.15 -18.40
CA LYS A 80 5.49 11.68 -19.23
C LYS A 80 5.36 13.19 -19.38
N GLN A 81 6.47 13.90 -19.30
CA GLN A 81 6.52 15.32 -19.63
C GLN A 81 6.40 15.51 -21.15
N VAL A 82 5.34 16.18 -21.59
CA VAL A 82 5.09 16.58 -22.98
C VAL A 82 4.83 18.08 -22.97
N ASP A 83 5.69 18.84 -23.67
CA ASP A 83 5.61 20.31 -23.74
C ASP A 83 5.51 21.00 -22.36
N GLY A 84 6.23 20.45 -21.37
CA GLY A 84 6.28 20.96 -19.99
C GLY A 84 5.06 20.61 -19.13
N SER A 85 4.16 19.76 -19.62
CA SER A 85 2.99 19.27 -18.88
C SER A 85 3.04 17.75 -18.71
N PRO A 86 2.66 17.21 -17.53
CA PRO A 86 2.54 15.77 -17.35
C PRO A 86 1.34 15.22 -18.13
N VAL A 87 1.57 14.14 -18.89
CA VAL A 87 0.55 13.37 -19.58
C VAL A 87 0.58 11.94 -19.04
N ALA A 88 -0.56 11.47 -18.55
CA ALA A 88 -0.70 10.10 -18.04
C ALA A 88 -0.54 9.08 -19.19
N LEU A 89 0.34 8.10 -18.98
CA LEU A 89 0.61 7.00 -19.91
C LEU A 89 -0.14 5.72 -19.51
N GLY A 90 -0.27 5.45 -18.21
CA GLY A 90 -0.88 4.21 -17.74
C GLY A 90 -1.11 4.20 -16.24
N LEU A 91 -2.20 3.57 -15.83
CA LEU A 91 -2.54 3.29 -14.44
C LEU A 91 -1.55 2.27 -13.88
N VAL A 92 -1.03 2.52 -12.68
CA VAL A 92 -0.17 1.56 -11.96
C VAL A 92 -0.68 1.23 -10.57
N ILE A 93 -1.46 2.13 -9.95
CA ILE A 93 -2.16 1.84 -8.71
C ILE A 93 -3.57 2.40 -8.80
N GLN A 94 -4.60 1.59 -8.53
CA GLN A 94 -5.97 2.07 -8.36
C GLN A 94 -6.42 1.82 -6.93
N VAL A 95 -6.97 2.83 -6.28
CA VAL A 95 -7.55 2.74 -4.94
C VAL A 95 -9.06 2.52 -5.08
N PHE A 96 -9.56 1.53 -4.33
CA PHE A 96 -10.98 1.18 -4.26
C PHE A 96 -11.49 1.35 -2.84
N HIS A 97 -12.74 1.79 -2.71
CA HIS A 97 -13.44 1.76 -1.44
C HIS A 97 -14.12 0.40 -1.25
N LEU A 98 -13.99 -0.18 -0.05
CA LEU A 98 -14.60 -1.47 0.30
C LEU A 98 -15.75 -1.24 1.28
N LYS A 99 -16.99 -1.35 0.78
CA LYS A 99 -18.21 -1.15 1.58
C LYS A 99 -18.33 -2.15 2.74
N ASN A 100 -17.89 -3.38 2.51
CA ASN A 100 -17.97 -4.51 3.45
C ASN A 100 -16.58 -5.00 3.91
N GLN A 101 -15.52 -4.26 3.57
CA GLN A 101 -14.12 -4.63 3.85
C GLN A 101 -13.73 -5.98 3.24
N LYS A 102 -14.34 -6.34 2.10
CA LYS A 102 -14.10 -7.59 1.38
C LYS A 102 -13.53 -7.27 0.01
N ILE A 103 -12.62 -8.12 -0.47
CA ILE A 103 -11.98 -7.90 -1.78
C ILE A 103 -13.01 -7.94 -2.92
N GLU A 104 -14.09 -8.69 -2.75
CA GLU A 104 -15.19 -8.80 -3.71
C GLU A 104 -15.95 -7.49 -3.91
N ASP A 105 -15.88 -6.53 -2.98
CA ASP A 105 -16.50 -5.21 -3.15
C ASP A 105 -15.90 -4.45 -4.36
N VAL A 106 -14.67 -4.80 -4.76
CA VAL A 106 -13.99 -4.21 -5.93
C VAL A 106 -14.73 -4.51 -7.24
N PHE A 107 -15.50 -5.61 -7.32
CA PHE A 107 -16.23 -5.97 -8.54
C PHE A 107 -17.26 -4.91 -8.97
N GLU A 108 -17.80 -4.12 -8.04
CA GLU A 108 -18.70 -3.01 -8.38
C GLU A 108 -18.04 -2.01 -9.33
N VAL A 109 -16.72 -1.82 -9.22
CA VAL A 109 -15.95 -0.92 -10.08
C VAL A 109 -15.43 -1.66 -11.31
N LEU A 110 -14.93 -2.89 -11.16
CA LEU A 110 -14.33 -3.62 -12.28
C LEU A 110 -15.35 -3.98 -13.37
N GLN A 111 -16.58 -4.28 -12.98
CA GLN A 111 -17.64 -4.68 -13.92
C GLN A 111 -18.19 -3.51 -14.75
N ASP A 112 -17.88 -2.26 -14.36
CA ASP A 112 -18.17 -1.06 -15.14
C ASP A 112 -17.10 -0.78 -16.20
N ASP A 113 -15.98 -1.52 -16.22
CA ASP A 113 -14.97 -1.43 -17.28
C ASP A 113 -15.59 -1.88 -18.61
N LYS A 114 -15.48 -1.04 -19.65
CA LYS A 114 -15.99 -1.32 -20.99
C LYS A 114 -15.42 -2.62 -21.62
N ASN A 115 -14.26 -3.06 -21.15
CA ASN A 115 -13.62 -4.29 -21.60
C ASN A 115 -14.00 -5.50 -20.75
N TRP A 116 -14.77 -5.31 -19.67
CA TRP A 116 -15.33 -6.40 -18.88
C TRP A 116 -16.43 -7.10 -19.67
N LYS A 117 -16.29 -8.40 -19.89
CA LYS A 117 -17.37 -9.19 -20.49
C LYS A 117 -18.14 -9.88 -19.38
N GLN A 118 -19.46 -9.83 -19.41
CA GLN A 118 -20.29 -10.49 -18.39
C GLN A 118 -20.08 -12.03 -18.35
N SER A 119 -19.63 -12.60 -19.47
CA SER A 119 -19.19 -14.00 -19.56
C SER A 119 -17.88 -14.27 -18.83
N ASP A 120 -17.05 -13.25 -18.60
CA ASP A 120 -15.78 -13.36 -17.90
C ASP A 120 -16.04 -13.57 -16.41
N LYS A 121 -16.02 -14.85 -16.01
CA LYS A 121 -16.05 -15.20 -14.59
C LYS A 121 -14.64 -15.05 -14.05
N CYS A 122 -14.41 -14.03 -13.23
CA CYS A 122 -13.13 -13.83 -12.55
C CYS A 122 -13.29 -13.96 -11.04
N VAL A 123 -12.27 -14.54 -10.39
CA VAL A 123 -12.29 -14.83 -8.96
C VAL A 123 -10.99 -14.34 -8.32
N PHE A 124 -11.11 -13.77 -7.12
CA PHE A 124 -9.95 -13.41 -6.31
C PHE A 124 -9.37 -14.64 -5.64
N HIS A 125 -8.07 -14.84 -5.81
CA HIS A 125 -7.30 -15.85 -5.11
C HIS A 125 -6.36 -15.17 -4.15
N LYS A 126 -6.47 -15.47 -2.86
CA LYS A 126 -5.46 -15.02 -1.88
C LYS A 126 -4.12 -15.65 -2.21
N ILE A 127 -3.07 -14.84 -2.33
CA ILE A 127 -1.70 -15.28 -2.62
C ILE A 127 -0.76 -14.96 -1.44
N ALA A 128 0.42 -15.57 -1.44
CA ALA A 128 1.42 -15.31 -0.42
C ALA A 128 1.91 -13.85 -0.48
N CYS A 129 2.08 -13.23 0.69
CA CYS A 129 2.62 -11.89 0.85
C CYS A 129 3.48 -11.87 2.11
N ASN A 130 4.72 -11.39 1.99
CA ASN A 130 5.65 -11.35 3.11
C ASN A 130 5.52 -10.06 3.94
N ARG A 131 4.64 -9.14 3.52
CA ARG A 131 4.40 -7.86 4.19
C ARG A 131 3.42 -8.07 5.35
N LYS A 132 3.89 -7.78 6.57
CA LYS A 132 3.06 -7.88 7.78
C LYS A 132 1.86 -6.94 7.66
N GLY A 133 0.67 -7.44 7.99
CA GLY A 133 -0.57 -6.67 7.96
C GLY A 133 -1.09 -6.38 6.55
N VAL A 134 -0.59 -7.07 5.52
CA VAL A 134 -1.08 -6.94 4.14
C VAL A 134 -1.62 -8.28 3.68
N THR A 135 -2.87 -8.30 3.22
CA THR A 135 -3.43 -9.46 2.52
C THR A 135 -3.40 -9.19 1.02
N ARG A 136 -2.75 -10.05 0.26
CA ARG A 136 -2.60 -9.92 -1.19
C ARG A 136 -3.48 -10.93 -1.94
N TYR A 137 -4.08 -10.49 -3.03
CA TYR A 137 -4.94 -11.28 -3.90
C TYR A 137 -4.51 -11.14 -5.35
N GLU A 138 -4.77 -12.16 -6.15
CA GLU A 138 -4.67 -12.11 -7.60
C GLU A 138 -6.07 -12.37 -8.19
N LEU A 139 -6.47 -11.54 -9.15
CA LEU A 139 -7.71 -11.77 -9.89
C LEU A 139 -7.40 -12.67 -11.09
N ARG A 140 -8.08 -13.82 -11.18
CA ARG A 140 -7.84 -14.81 -12.24
C ARG A 140 -9.14 -15.16 -12.96
N PRO A 141 -9.08 -15.49 -14.26
CA PRO A 141 -10.18 -16.13 -14.95
C PRO A 141 -10.58 -17.45 -14.26
N SER A 142 -11.85 -17.80 -14.37
CA SER A 142 -12.44 -19.02 -13.83
C SER A 142 -13.45 -19.61 -14.84
N GLY A 143 -13.80 -20.89 -14.68
CA GLY A 143 -14.75 -21.57 -15.57
C GLY A 143 -14.26 -21.58 -17.03
N GLU A 144 -15.15 -21.25 -17.96
CA GLU A 144 -14.84 -21.24 -19.40
C GLU A 144 -13.76 -20.21 -19.77
N SER A 145 -13.72 -19.06 -19.10
CA SER A 145 -12.67 -18.05 -19.31
C SER A 145 -11.28 -18.55 -18.90
N LEU A 146 -11.20 -19.45 -17.91
CA LEU A 146 -9.94 -20.09 -17.54
C LEU A 146 -9.46 -21.05 -18.63
N ALA A 147 -10.35 -21.85 -19.19
CA ALA A 147 -10.00 -22.77 -20.28
C ALA A 147 -9.54 -22.01 -21.54
N ALA A 148 -10.23 -20.92 -21.88
CA ALA A 148 -9.84 -20.04 -22.98
C ALA A 148 -8.47 -19.39 -22.75
N TYR A 149 -8.23 -18.89 -21.53
CA TYR A 149 -6.94 -18.33 -21.13
C TYR A 149 -5.81 -19.37 -21.25
N GLN A 150 -5.99 -20.58 -20.73
CA GLN A 150 -4.98 -21.65 -20.79
C GLN A 150 -4.60 -21.98 -22.23
N LYS A 151 -5.60 -22.13 -23.12
CA LYS A 151 -5.34 -22.33 -24.55
C LYS A 151 -4.56 -21.17 -25.17
N GLN A 152 -4.95 -19.93 -24.86
CA GLN A 152 -4.27 -18.75 -25.40
C GLN A 152 -2.81 -18.66 -24.93
N THR A 153 -2.52 -19.06 -23.69
CA THR A 153 -1.13 -19.07 -23.18
C THR A 153 -0.23 -20.10 -23.87
N GLU A 154 -0.79 -21.14 -24.47
CA GLU A 154 -0.03 -22.09 -25.31
C GLU A 154 0.34 -21.48 -26.67
N GLU A 155 -0.48 -20.55 -27.18
CA GLU A 155 -0.30 -19.90 -28.48
C GLU A 155 0.61 -18.66 -28.40
N GLY A 156 0.75 -18.06 -27.22
CA GLY A 156 1.62 -16.90 -27.02
C GLY A 156 1.34 -16.13 -25.73
N PRO A 157 1.96 -14.95 -25.55
CA PRO A 157 1.77 -14.19 -24.34
C PRO A 157 0.38 -13.57 -24.23
N VAL A 158 -0.22 -13.73 -23.04
CA VAL A 158 -1.50 -13.10 -22.67
C VAL A 158 -1.19 -11.93 -21.75
N THR A 159 -1.33 -10.73 -22.31
CA THR A 159 -0.93 -9.51 -21.63
C THR A 159 -1.97 -9.04 -20.61
N HIS A 160 -3.25 -9.38 -20.77
CA HIS A 160 -4.34 -8.95 -19.88
C HIS A 160 -5.43 -10.02 -19.77
N THR A 161 -6.01 -10.15 -18.58
CA THR A 161 -7.23 -10.95 -18.31
C THR A 161 -8.16 -10.15 -17.41
N CYS A 162 -9.45 -10.54 -17.34
CA CYS A 162 -10.45 -9.86 -16.50
C CYS A 162 -10.45 -8.34 -16.76
N ALA A 163 -10.67 -7.97 -18.03
CA ALA A 163 -10.30 -6.67 -18.60
C ALA A 163 -8.79 -6.40 -18.48
N ILE A 164 -8.38 -5.43 -17.65
CA ILE A 164 -6.98 -5.08 -17.37
C ILE A 164 -6.53 -5.50 -15.96
N TRP A 165 -7.44 -6.03 -15.16
CA TRP A 165 -7.29 -6.18 -13.72
C TRP A 165 -6.70 -7.53 -13.30
N GLY A 166 -6.81 -8.52 -14.17
CA GLY A 166 -6.39 -9.89 -13.90
C GLY A 166 -4.94 -10.16 -14.22
N SER A 167 -4.46 -11.28 -13.70
CA SER A 167 -3.12 -11.81 -13.97
C SER A 167 -2.90 -12.03 -15.48
N GLY A 168 -1.81 -11.50 -16.01
CA GLY A 168 -1.28 -11.87 -17.33
C GLY A 168 0.08 -12.55 -17.16
N ASN A 169 0.66 -13.05 -18.25
CA ASN A 169 2.04 -13.57 -18.21
C ASN A 169 3.11 -12.48 -18.45
N SER A 170 2.68 -11.22 -18.62
CA SER A 170 3.50 -10.03 -18.83
C SER A 170 3.09 -8.95 -17.81
N GLY A 171 3.73 -8.95 -16.65
CA GLY A 171 3.48 -8.04 -15.52
C GLY A 171 3.27 -8.80 -14.22
N ILE A 172 3.37 -8.07 -13.10
CA ILE A 172 2.85 -8.54 -11.82
C ILE A 172 1.65 -7.66 -11.49
N ARG A 173 0.47 -8.27 -11.39
CA ARG A 173 -0.78 -7.60 -11.03
C ARG A 173 -1.39 -8.27 -9.82
N TYR A 174 -1.72 -7.47 -8.82
CA TYR A 174 -2.36 -7.98 -7.62
C TYR A 174 -3.19 -6.89 -6.96
N PHE A 175 -3.98 -7.33 -5.99
CA PHE A 175 -4.73 -6.47 -5.10
C PHE A 175 -4.23 -6.63 -3.68
N GLU A 176 -4.29 -5.56 -2.89
CA GLU A 176 -3.95 -5.60 -1.47
C GLU A 176 -5.03 -4.96 -0.62
N ILE A 177 -5.27 -5.56 0.55
CA ILE A 177 -5.98 -4.93 1.67
C ILE A 177 -4.98 -4.81 2.81
N HIS A 178 -4.80 -3.58 3.31
CA HIS A 178 -3.87 -3.28 4.38
C HIS A 178 -4.62 -3.17 5.71
N GLU A 179 -4.06 -3.73 6.78
CA GLU A 179 -4.63 -3.61 8.13
C GLU A 179 -4.66 -2.16 8.64
N SER A 180 -3.78 -1.30 8.12
CA SER A 180 -3.77 0.14 8.42
C SER A 180 -5.06 0.83 7.96
N ASN A 181 -5.70 0.34 6.88
CA ASN A 181 -7.00 0.80 6.43
C ASN A 181 -7.76 -0.30 5.67
N LYS A 182 -8.60 -1.04 6.39
CA LYS A 182 -9.43 -2.13 5.82
C LYS A 182 -10.61 -1.66 4.96
N ASN A 183 -10.90 -0.35 4.93
CA ASN A 183 -11.96 0.21 4.10
C ASN A 183 -11.52 0.46 2.66
N LYS A 184 -10.27 0.09 2.31
CA LYS A 184 -9.69 0.28 1.00
C LYS A 184 -9.01 -0.99 0.51
N ALA A 185 -9.12 -1.23 -0.78
CA ALA A 185 -8.20 -2.08 -1.51
C ALA A 185 -7.37 -1.21 -2.46
N ILE A 186 -6.20 -1.70 -2.82
CA ILE A 186 -5.44 -1.18 -3.95
C ILE A 186 -5.25 -2.28 -4.98
N PHE A 187 -5.41 -1.96 -6.26
CA PHE A 187 -4.80 -2.71 -7.36
C PHE A 187 -3.39 -2.15 -7.60
N VAL A 188 -2.44 -3.01 -7.90
CA VAL A 188 -1.06 -2.65 -8.22
C VAL A 188 -0.62 -3.40 -9.47
N GLU A 189 -0.11 -2.65 -10.46
CA GLU A 189 0.58 -3.17 -11.63
C GLU A 189 2.06 -2.77 -11.57
N VAL A 190 2.92 -3.77 -11.38
CA VAL A 190 4.37 -3.60 -11.36
C VAL A 190 4.92 -3.96 -12.75
N GLY A 191 5.57 -2.99 -13.39
CA GLY A 191 6.28 -3.23 -14.65
C GLY A 191 7.41 -4.25 -14.47
N GLN A 192 7.59 -5.15 -15.44
CA GLN A 192 8.52 -6.28 -15.28
C GLN A 192 10.00 -5.89 -15.34
N GLU A 193 10.37 -4.96 -16.22
CA GLU A 193 11.78 -4.67 -16.51
C GLU A 193 12.32 -3.47 -15.71
N ALA A 194 11.50 -2.42 -15.59
CA ALA A 194 11.89 -1.17 -14.94
C ALA A 194 10.76 -0.61 -14.04
N PRO A 195 10.49 -1.21 -12.87
CA PRO A 195 9.52 -0.67 -11.92
C PRO A 195 9.83 0.80 -11.54
N LEU A 196 8.88 1.68 -11.79
CA LEU A 196 8.99 3.11 -11.47
C LEU A 196 8.56 3.44 -10.04
N PHE A 197 8.18 2.44 -9.25
CA PHE A 197 7.90 2.61 -7.83
C PHE A 197 8.31 1.36 -7.05
N ASP A 198 8.50 1.53 -5.76
CA ASP A 198 8.80 0.44 -4.84
C ASP A 198 7.50 -0.05 -4.21
N GLU A 199 6.95 -1.13 -4.76
CA GLU A 199 5.66 -1.67 -4.36
C GLU A 199 5.62 -2.13 -2.89
N GLU A 200 6.77 -2.51 -2.34
CA GLU A 200 6.90 -2.93 -0.94
C GLU A 200 6.82 -1.73 0.03
N SER A 201 7.02 -0.51 -0.47
CA SER A 201 6.92 0.74 0.30
C SER A 201 5.50 1.31 0.41
N ILE A 202 4.52 0.73 -0.30
CA ILE A 202 3.17 1.29 -0.35
C ILE A 202 2.48 1.22 1.01
N VAL A 203 1.96 2.35 1.48
CA VAL A 203 1.14 2.45 2.68
C VAL A 203 -0.24 2.95 2.28
N VAL A 204 -1.29 2.24 2.69
CA VAL A 204 -2.67 2.70 2.55
C VAL A 204 -3.09 3.44 3.82
N LYS A 205 -3.50 4.70 3.66
CA LYS A 205 -3.92 5.64 4.72
C LYS A 205 -5.43 5.62 4.89
#